data_AF-A0AAD9UQ70-F1
#
_entry.id   AF-A0AAD9UQ70-F1
#
_cell.length_a   1.000
_cell.length_b   1.000
_cell.length_c   1.000
_cell.angle_alpha   90.00
_cell.angle_beta   90.00
_cell.angle_gamma   90.00
#
_symmetry.space_group_name_H-M   'P 1'
#
loop_
_entity.id
_entity.type
_entity.pdbx_description
1 polymer ?
#
loop_
_entity_poly.entity_id
_entity_poly.type
_entity_poly.pdbx_seq_one_letter_code
_entity_poly.pdbx_strand_id
1 'polypeptide(L)'
;MTPNGCKNCKFSTGSAGGACIEKTEKSTASDAPAFDTRFVDPLAGGFNGNSMIFDRIDDLSDLLTSVEVQHPFAGDGKLLVIPPELLERLTTRAFVDIMHYLRASHLQQLRNILDDPESSNNDKFVSMQLLKNACVAAGKILPGCQDTGTAIVLGKRGNLIASKEDANAIARGVYNAYVTKKFRYSQMAPLSMYKETNTKCNLPAQIELYSCDGSKFELLFIAKGGGSANKTFLYQQTKAILTEQALTDFLLEHISSIGTSACPPYHLAIVIGGLSAEMTLKTVKLASCHHLDSLPTMGSEFAGAFRDIEMESKILEKTRQIGIGAQFGGKHFCHDVRVIRLPRHGASCPIGIGVSCSADRQIVAKIDPSGVYLERLEHDPAQFLPDISIGTPLEEIKIDLDVGMEKLLETIRQYPVKTRLSLSGTLIVARDIAHARIDEILTKTGDIPAYMKEHPIYYAGPAKRPEGHVSGSFGPTTAGRMDAYAERFMSHGASLITFAKGNRSRAFVAACKKYKGIYLGSVGGPAALISSECIESVQVIDFPDLGMEAVHKIKIKNFPAFVVVDSQGNDLYSQFVP
;
A
#
# COMPACT_ATOMS: atom_id res chain seq x y z
N MET A 1 51.75 19.13 -29.14
CA MET A 1 50.56 19.98 -29.26
C MET A 1 50.55 20.95 -28.09
N THR A 2 50.50 22.22 -28.43
CA THR A 2 50.58 23.48 -27.65
C THR A 2 49.88 23.53 -26.29
N PRO A 3 50.49 24.17 -25.26
CA PRO A 3 49.77 24.78 -24.14
C PRO A 3 49.36 26.21 -24.53
N ASN A 4 48.06 26.49 -24.56
CA ASN A 4 47.54 27.84 -24.80
C ASN A 4 47.59 28.67 -23.50
N GLY A 5 48.60 29.55 -23.42
CA GLY A 5 48.69 30.59 -22.42
C GLY A 5 47.62 31.67 -22.61
N CYS A 6 47.04 32.13 -21.50
CA CYS A 6 46.20 33.32 -21.47
C CYS A 6 47.09 34.57 -21.61
N LYS A 7 46.91 35.29 -22.72
CA LYS A 7 47.73 36.42 -23.18
C LYS A 7 47.38 37.78 -22.55
N ASN A 8 46.94 37.85 -21.29
CA ASN A 8 46.52 39.15 -20.72
C ASN A 8 46.84 39.41 -19.23
N CYS A 9 47.75 38.67 -18.59
CA CYS A 9 48.22 39.06 -17.26
C CYS A 9 49.35 40.10 -17.35
N LYS A 10 49.01 41.39 -17.22
CA LYS A 10 49.98 42.43 -16.87
C LYS A 10 50.23 42.38 -15.36
N PHE A 11 51.44 42.01 -14.95
CA PHE A 11 51.92 42.28 -13.59
C PHE A 11 52.20 43.79 -13.48
N SER A 12 51.41 44.50 -12.67
CA SER A 12 51.76 45.83 -12.18
C SER A 12 52.18 45.74 -10.72
N THR A 13 53.47 45.93 -10.48
CA THR A 13 54.05 46.25 -9.19
C THR A 13 53.58 47.63 -8.76
N GLY A 14 52.84 47.71 -7.64
CA GLY A 14 52.42 48.98 -7.04
C GLY A 14 52.22 48.80 -5.54
N SER A 15 53.22 49.21 -4.77
CA SER A 15 53.18 49.32 -3.31
C SER A 15 52.30 50.50 -2.89
N ALA A 16 51.28 50.26 -2.08
CA ALA A 16 50.73 51.27 -1.17
C ALA A 16 50.10 50.56 0.03
N GLY A 17 50.52 50.95 1.22
CA GLY A 17 50.06 50.39 2.48
C GLY A 17 48.56 50.53 2.66
N GLY A 18 47.96 49.47 3.20
CA GLY A 18 46.62 49.45 3.75
C GLY A 18 46.63 48.35 4.81
N ALA A 19 46.29 48.73 6.03
CA ALA A 19 46.37 47.90 7.23
C ALA A 19 45.91 46.45 6.99
N CYS A 20 46.69 45.48 7.48
CA CYS A 20 46.15 44.18 7.82
C CYS A 20 45.07 44.39 8.88
N ILE A 21 43.82 44.55 8.43
CA ILE A 21 42.68 44.36 9.31
C ILE A 21 42.61 42.85 9.51
N GLU A 22 43.18 42.39 10.63
CA GLU A 22 42.77 41.14 11.25
C GLU A 22 41.26 41.19 11.48
N LYS A 23 40.49 40.70 10.50
CA LYS A 23 39.21 40.07 10.80
C LYS A 23 39.49 38.59 11.05
N THR A 24 40.21 38.31 12.12
CA THR A 24 39.89 37.13 12.92
C THR A 24 38.56 37.40 13.61
N GLU A 25 37.46 37.31 12.88
CA GLU A 25 36.21 36.86 13.48
C GLU A 25 36.46 35.38 13.82
N LYS A 26 37.17 35.15 14.92
CA LYS A 26 37.02 33.92 15.68
C LYS A 26 35.52 33.85 15.95
N SER A 27 34.83 32.92 15.30
CA SER A 27 33.45 32.61 15.63
C SER A 27 33.44 32.23 17.11
N THR A 28 33.15 33.20 17.97
CA THR A 28 32.78 32.92 19.35
C THR A 28 31.55 32.02 19.28
N ALA A 29 31.36 31.15 20.26
CA ALA A 29 30.20 30.25 20.37
C ALA A 29 28.84 31.00 20.49
N SER A 30 28.74 32.25 20.05
CA SER A 30 27.70 33.23 20.35
C SER A 30 26.60 33.39 19.29
N ASP A 31 26.67 32.66 18.16
CA ASP A 31 25.59 32.68 17.14
C ASP A 31 24.68 31.43 17.22
N ALA A 32 25.00 30.46 18.08
CA ALA A 32 24.15 29.29 18.28
C ALA A 32 22.96 29.63 19.19
N PRO A 33 21.72 29.24 18.85
CA PRO A 33 20.59 29.43 19.75
C PRO A 33 20.81 28.67 21.06
N ALA A 34 20.24 29.16 22.15
CA ALA A 34 20.17 28.40 23.40
C ALA A 34 19.47 27.06 23.14
N PHE A 35 19.88 26.02 23.86
CA PHE A 35 19.24 24.71 23.73
C PHE A 35 17.75 24.82 24.05
N ASP A 36 16.93 24.31 23.15
CA ASP A 36 15.47 24.27 23.28
C ASP A 36 14.98 22.84 22.99
N THR A 37 14.13 22.33 23.87
CA THR A 37 13.56 20.98 23.75
C THR A 37 12.76 20.76 22.46
N ARG A 38 12.33 21.83 21.78
CA ARG A 38 11.66 21.75 20.48
C ARG A 38 12.55 21.22 19.36
N PHE A 39 13.87 21.21 19.52
CA PHE A 39 14.80 20.60 18.57
C PHE A 39 14.88 19.06 18.68
N VAL A 40 14.27 18.44 19.71
CA VAL A 40 14.48 17.01 20.05
C VAL A 40 13.79 16.05 19.08
N ASP A 41 12.51 16.28 18.76
CA ASP A 41 11.74 15.41 17.88
C ASP A 41 11.04 16.26 16.80
N PRO A 42 11.46 16.16 15.52
CA PRO A 42 10.82 16.89 14.44
C PRO A 42 9.37 16.44 14.22
N LEU A 43 8.95 15.26 14.68
CA LEU A 43 7.58 14.76 14.56
C LEU A 43 6.73 15.01 15.82
N ALA A 44 7.24 15.80 16.77
CA ALA A 44 6.52 16.14 18.00
C ALA A 44 5.11 16.70 17.69
N GLY A 45 4.11 16.19 18.40
CA GLY A 45 2.71 16.61 18.23
C GLY A 45 2.02 16.11 16.95
N GLY A 46 2.69 15.35 16.08
CA GLY A 46 2.09 14.86 14.84
C GLY A 46 0.97 13.84 15.05
N PHE A 47 0.96 13.14 16.19
CA PHE A 47 0.00 12.08 16.47
C PHE A 47 -1.44 12.60 16.50
N ASN A 48 -2.27 12.10 15.58
CA ASN A 48 -3.66 12.52 15.41
C ASN A 48 -4.65 11.91 16.43
N GLY A 49 -4.20 11.58 17.64
CA GLY A 49 -5.03 10.93 18.66
C GLY A 49 -6.22 11.76 19.14
N ASN A 50 -6.15 13.09 19.06
CA ASN A 50 -7.20 13.97 19.58
C ASN A 50 -8.48 14.02 18.72
N SER A 51 -8.41 13.65 17.43
CA SER A 51 -9.58 13.61 16.54
C SER A 51 -10.19 12.20 16.40
N MET A 52 -9.50 11.18 16.93
CA MET A 52 -9.93 9.79 16.86
C MET A 52 -10.95 9.48 17.95
N ILE A 53 -11.96 8.69 17.59
CA ILE A 53 -12.92 8.13 18.54
C ILE A 53 -12.40 6.77 18.97
N PHE A 54 -12.34 6.54 20.28
CA PHE A 54 -11.89 5.28 20.86
C PHE A 54 -13.02 4.60 21.63
N ASP A 55 -13.08 3.28 21.51
CA ASP A 55 -13.87 2.42 22.37
C ASP A 55 -13.00 1.88 23.49
N ARG A 56 -13.50 1.99 24.73
CA ARG A 56 -12.89 1.32 25.88
C ARG A 56 -13.12 -0.19 25.77
N ILE A 57 -12.08 -0.95 26.04
CA ILE A 57 -12.08 -2.41 25.98
C ILE A 57 -12.08 -2.93 27.42
N ASP A 58 -13.26 -3.10 28.01
CA ASP A 58 -13.40 -3.36 29.44
C ASP A 58 -12.70 -4.65 29.88
N ASP A 59 -12.86 -5.74 29.14
CA ASP A 59 -12.25 -7.03 29.45
C ASP A 59 -10.71 -7.02 29.44
N LEU A 60 -10.09 -6.08 28.73
CA LEU A 60 -8.64 -5.84 28.75
C LEU A 60 -8.24 -4.78 29.77
N SER A 61 -9.12 -3.81 30.03
CA SER A 61 -8.91 -2.77 31.04
C SER A 61 -8.84 -3.37 32.44
N ASP A 62 -9.62 -4.42 32.70
CA ASP A 62 -9.64 -5.16 33.97
C ASP A 62 -8.31 -5.90 34.27
N LEU A 63 -7.46 -6.09 33.26
CA LEU A 63 -6.14 -6.71 33.44
C LEU A 63 -5.06 -5.70 33.88
N LEU A 64 -5.36 -4.39 33.84
CA LEU A 64 -4.42 -3.37 34.26
C LEU A 64 -4.30 -3.35 35.79
N THR A 65 -3.07 -3.29 36.27
CA THR A 65 -2.78 -3.10 37.69
C THR A 65 -1.76 -1.97 37.87
N SER A 66 -1.53 -1.54 39.11
CA SER A 66 -0.47 -0.58 39.42
C SER A 66 0.34 -1.06 40.60
N VAL A 67 1.62 -0.74 40.60
CA VAL A 67 2.53 -1.04 41.71
C VAL A 67 3.18 0.25 42.18
N GLU A 68 3.20 0.43 43.49
CA GLU A 68 3.99 1.47 44.13
C GLU A 68 5.46 1.06 44.08
N VAL A 69 6.31 1.96 43.61
CA VAL A 69 7.75 1.74 43.61
C VAL A 69 8.46 2.96 44.17
N GLN A 70 9.43 2.71 45.04
CA GLN A 70 10.51 3.68 45.29
C GLN A 70 11.44 3.61 44.08
N HIS A 71 11.12 4.39 43.04
CA HIS A 71 11.87 4.34 41.79
C HIS A 71 13.02 5.35 41.86
N PRO A 72 14.30 4.91 41.77
CA PRO A 72 15.45 5.81 41.94
C PRO A 72 15.52 6.96 40.92
N PHE A 73 14.76 6.88 39.81
CA PHE A 73 14.69 7.92 38.78
C PHE A 73 13.33 8.64 38.68
N ALA A 74 12.28 8.15 39.35
CA ALA A 74 10.92 8.73 39.24
C ALA A 74 10.36 9.25 40.56
N GLY A 75 11.13 9.14 41.66
CA GLY A 75 10.65 9.48 43.01
C GLY A 75 9.71 8.41 43.57
N ASP A 76 8.93 8.79 44.60
CA ASP A 76 7.75 8.02 45.01
C ASP A 76 6.72 8.08 43.87
N GLY A 77 6.40 6.94 43.25
CA GLY A 77 5.52 6.92 42.09
C GLY A 77 4.86 5.57 41.82
N LYS A 78 3.74 5.63 41.09
CA LYS A 78 2.97 4.47 40.61
C LYS A 78 3.40 4.09 39.20
N LEU A 79 3.80 2.83 39.00
CA LEU A 79 3.95 2.25 37.66
C LEU A 79 2.64 1.59 37.24
N LEU A 80 2.23 1.84 35.99
CA LEU A 80 1.15 1.09 35.35
C LEU A 80 1.70 -0.26 34.88
N VAL A 81 1.13 -1.35 35.38
CA VAL A 81 1.53 -2.71 34.99
C VAL A 81 0.66 -3.18 33.83
N ILE A 82 1.31 -3.54 32.73
CA ILE A 82 0.66 -4.10 31.53
C ILE A 82 1.13 -5.55 31.38
N PRO A 83 0.28 -6.55 31.67
CA PRO A 83 0.67 -7.95 31.53
C PRO A 83 0.79 -8.35 30.04
N PRO A 84 1.66 -9.33 29.70
CA PRO A 84 1.81 -9.82 28.33
C PRO A 84 0.49 -10.26 27.67
N GLU A 85 -0.40 -10.91 28.43
CA GLU A 85 -1.71 -11.38 27.92
C GLU A 85 -2.57 -10.23 27.38
N LEU A 86 -2.49 -9.04 28.01
CA LEU A 86 -3.23 -7.86 27.55
C LEU A 86 -2.76 -7.46 26.15
N LEU A 87 -1.44 -7.34 25.95
CA LEU A 87 -0.87 -6.97 24.65
C LEU A 87 -1.16 -8.02 23.58
N GLU A 88 -1.14 -9.30 23.94
CA GLU A 88 -1.52 -10.40 23.05
C GLU A 88 -2.97 -10.27 22.56
N ARG A 89 -3.92 -10.17 23.49
CA ARG A 89 -5.36 -10.08 23.18
C ARG A 89 -5.71 -8.79 22.44
N LEU A 90 -5.13 -7.66 22.84
CA LEU A 90 -5.29 -6.38 22.15
C LEU A 90 -4.80 -6.46 20.71
N THR A 91 -3.61 -7.02 20.49
CA THR A 91 -3.03 -7.17 19.16
C THR A 91 -3.88 -8.11 18.30
N THR A 92 -4.36 -9.23 18.85
CA THR A 92 -5.28 -10.12 18.13
C THR A 92 -6.53 -9.38 17.68
N ARG A 93 -7.18 -8.62 18.58
CA ARG A 93 -8.39 -7.86 18.26
C ARG A 93 -8.13 -6.81 17.18
N ALA A 94 -7.06 -6.02 17.32
CA ALA A 94 -6.67 -5.00 16.36
C ALA A 94 -6.48 -5.57 14.94
N PHE A 95 -5.73 -6.67 14.80
CA PHE A 95 -5.51 -7.31 13.50
C PHE A 95 -6.74 -8.03 12.96
N VAL A 96 -7.67 -8.48 13.80
CA VAL A 96 -8.96 -9.02 13.32
C VAL A 96 -9.81 -7.88 12.75
N ASP A 97 -9.95 -6.78 13.49
CA ASP A 97 -10.86 -5.70 13.11
C ASP A 97 -10.39 -5.01 11.80
N ILE A 98 -9.11 -4.68 11.65
CA ILE A 98 -8.61 -4.04 10.41
C ILE A 98 -8.65 -4.95 9.17
N MET A 99 -8.93 -6.25 9.30
CA MET A 99 -9.11 -7.12 8.12
C MET A 99 -10.54 -7.07 7.57
N HIS A 100 -11.49 -6.62 8.38
CA HIS A 100 -12.92 -6.64 8.10
C HIS A 100 -13.55 -5.26 8.03
N TYR A 101 -12.98 -4.29 8.75
CA TYR A 101 -13.49 -2.93 8.84
C TYR A 101 -12.49 -1.91 8.32
N LEU A 102 -13.01 -0.76 7.94
CA LEU A 102 -12.27 0.39 7.43
C LEU A 102 -12.64 1.62 8.26
N ARG A 103 -11.83 2.68 8.18
CA ARG A 103 -12.22 3.98 8.74
C ARG A 103 -13.42 4.55 7.99
N ALA A 104 -14.34 5.19 8.72
CA ALA A 104 -15.47 5.89 8.12
C ALA A 104 -15.03 6.97 7.12
N SER A 105 -13.91 7.64 7.37
CA SER A 105 -13.36 8.65 6.44
C SER A 105 -12.93 8.06 5.09
N HIS A 106 -12.42 6.82 5.06
CA HIS A 106 -12.10 6.12 3.81
C HIS A 106 -13.39 5.77 3.04
N LEU A 107 -14.38 5.20 3.74
CA LEU A 107 -15.67 4.83 3.16
C LEU A 107 -16.44 6.05 2.63
N GLN A 108 -16.40 7.18 3.35
CA GLN A 108 -16.99 8.43 2.90
C GLN A 108 -16.34 8.92 1.60
N GLN A 109 -15.02 8.80 1.45
CA GLN A 109 -14.35 9.20 0.22
C GLN A 109 -14.71 8.29 -0.96
N LEU A 110 -14.95 6.99 -0.73
CA LEU A 110 -15.54 6.12 -1.76
C LEU A 110 -16.96 6.56 -2.12
N ARG A 111 -17.81 6.88 -1.14
CA ARG A 111 -19.15 7.41 -1.38
C ARG A 111 -19.12 8.69 -2.22
N ASN A 112 -18.23 9.61 -1.90
CA ASN A 112 -18.08 10.88 -2.63
C ASN A 112 -17.77 10.67 -4.12
N ILE A 113 -17.06 9.58 -4.50
CA ILE A 113 -16.80 9.25 -5.91
C ILE A 113 -18.11 8.94 -6.65
N LEU A 114 -19.06 8.28 -5.98
CA LEU A 114 -20.36 7.95 -6.57
C LEU A 114 -21.21 9.20 -6.82
N ASP A 115 -21.16 10.14 -5.87
CA ASP A 115 -21.94 11.38 -5.89
C ASP A 115 -21.32 12.46 -6.79
N ASP A 116 -20.02 12.39 -7.05
CA ASP A 116 -19.33 13.36 -7.91
C ASP A 116 -19.82 13.25 -9.38
N PRO A 117 -20.41 14.33 -9.94
CA PRO A 117 -20.90 14.33 -11.32
C PRO A 117 -19.77 14.26 -12.36
N GLU A 118 -18.54 14.61 -11.99
CA GLU A 118 -17.36 14.56 -12.86
C GLU A 118 -16.65 13.19 -12.81
N SER A 119 -17.04 12.30 -11.90
CA SER A 119 -16.54 10.93 -11.86
C SER A 119 -16.90 10.19 -13.14
N SER A 120 -15.93 9.50 -13.72
CA SER A 120 -16.19 8.60 -14.84
C SER A 120 -17.09 7.43 -14.41
N ASN A 121 -17.75 6.79 -15.38
CA ASN A 121 -18.51 5.57 -15.11
C ASN A 121 -17.63 4.46 -14.50
N ASN A 122 -16.35 4.42 -14.86
CA ASN A 122 -15.40 3.46 -14.33
C ASN A 122 -15.01 3.79 -12.87
N ASP A 123 -14.82 5.07 -12.52
CA ASP A 123 -14.61 5.50 -11.14
C ASP A 123 -15.78 5.05 -10.26
N LYS A 124 -17.01 5.32 -10.71
CA LYS A 124 -18.23 4.95 -9.99
C LYS A 124 -18.37 3.44 -9.86
N PHE A 125 -18.08 2.69 -10.93
CA PHE A 125 -18.11 1.23 -10.90
C PHE A 125 -17.11 0.66 -9.89
N VAL A 126 -15.86 1.12 -9.92
CA VAL A 126 -14.81 0.65 -9.00
C VAL A 126 -15.15 0.99 -7.56
N SER A 127 -15.57 2.23 -7.29
CA SER A 127 -15.99 2.65 -5.94
C SER A 127 -17.14 1.80 -5.41
N MET A 128 -18.15 1.52 -6.25
CA MET A 128 -19.27 0.64 -5.91
C MET A 128 -18.79 -0.78 -5.54
N GLN A 129 -17.88 -1.37 -6.31
CA GLN A 129 -17.33 -2.70 -5.99
C GLN A 129 -16.58 -2.69 -4.65
N LEU A 130 -15.82 -1.63 -4.35
CA LEU A 130 -15.08 -1.49 -3.10
C LEU A 130 -16.00 -1.33 -1.89
N LEU A 131 -17.07 -0.54 -2.00
CA LEU A 131 -18.08 -0.38 -0.94
C LEU A 131 -18.86 -1.68 -0.69
N LYS A 132 -19.31 -2.37 -1.75
CA LYS A 132 -19.94 -3.69 -1.63
C LYS A 132 -19.01 -4.69 -0.96
N ASN A 133 -17.73 -4.67 -1.32
CA ASN A 133 -16.73 -5.52 -0.68
C ASN A 133 -16.54 -5.21 0.81
N ALA A 134 -16.55 -3.94 1.21
CA ALA A 134 -16.53 -3.56 2.63
C ALA A 134 -17.74 -4.14 3.38
N CYS A 135 -18.93 -4.15 2.76
CA CYS A 135 -20.13 -4.76 3.33
C CYS A 135 -19.98 -6.28 3.51
N VAL A 136 -19.44 -6.99 2.51
CA VAL A 136 -19.17 -8.44 2.64
C VAL A 136 -18.14 -8.70 3.73
N ALA A 137 -17.07 -7.90 3.80
CA ALA A 137 -15.99 -8.07 4.76
C ALA A 137 -16.43 -7.83 6.20
N ALA A 138 -17.36 -6.88 6.42
CA ALA A 138 -17.93 -6.56 7.73
C ALA A 138 -18.66 -7.75 8.39
N GLY A 139 -19.02 -8.78 7.62
CA GLY A 139 -19.54 -10.06 8.14
C GLY A 139 -18.52 -10.90 8.92
N LYS A 140 -17.25 -10.47 9.03
CA LYS A 140 -16.14 -11.11 9.78
C LYS A 140 -15.77 -12.54 9.35
N ILE A 141 -16.19 -12.97 8.16
CA ILE A 141 -15.84 -14.28 7.60
C ILE A 141 -14.72 -14.15 6.56
N LEU A 142 -14.95 -13.33 5.54
CA LEU A 142 -13.99 -13.07 4.46
C LEU A 142 -13.24 -11.75 4.76
N PRO A 143 -11.90 -11.72 4.74
CA PRO A 143 -11.17 -10.45 4.86
C PRO A 143 -11.39 -9.59 3.62
N GLY A 144 -11.40 -8.27 3.75
CA GLY A 144 -11.68 -7.35 2.64
C GLY A 144 -10.72 -7.49 1.46
N CYS A 145 -9.50 -7.98 1.68
CA CYS A 145 -8.51 -8.26 0.64
C CYS A 145 -7.93 -9.68 0.82
N GLN A 146 -7.59 -10.34 -0.28
CA GLN A 146 -6.87 -11.63 -0.27
C GLN A 146 -5.44 -11.47 0.29
N ASP A 147 -4.83 -10.31 0.08
CA ASP A 147 -3.56 -9.95 0.71
C ASP A 147 -3.83 -9.36 2.09
N THR A 148 -3.83 -10.23 3.10
CA THR A 148 -3.93 -9.83 4.52
C THR A 148 -2.67 -9.15 5.05
N GLY A 149 -1.66 -8.90 4.19
CA GLY A 149 -0.56 -7.98 4.47
C GLY A 149 0.45 -8.44 5.51
N THR A 150 1.52 -7.66 5.62
CA THR A 150 2.50 -7.77 6.71
C THR A 150 1.96 -7.07 7.94
N ALA A 151 2.05 -7.74 9.09
CA ALA A 151 1.71 -7.16 10.39
C ALA A 151 2.83 -6.22 10.83
N ILE A 152 2.49 -4.94 11.03
CA ILE A 152 3.41 -3.91 11.53
C ILE A 152 2.79 -3.30 12.78
N VAL A 153 3.60 -3.15 13.84
CA VAL A 153 3.20 -2.54 15.11
C VAL A 153 4.25 -1.52 15.52
N LEU A 154 3.83 -0.26 15.61
CA LEU A 154 4.65 0.81 16.18
C LEU A 154 4.08 1.16 17.55
N GLY A 155 4.90 1.06 18.59
CA GLY A 155 4.54 1.37 19.96
C GLY A 155 5.35 2.52 20.52
N LYS A 156 4.73 3.42 21.29
CA LYS A 156 5.42 4.39 22.16
C LYS A 156 5.05 4.05 23.61
N ARG A 157 6.01 3.53 24.36
CA ARG A 157 5.84 3.09 25.74
C ARG A 157 6.40 4.13 26.70
N GLY A 158 5.53 4.66 27.55
CA GLY A 158 5.89 5.54 28.64
C GLY A 158 6.86 4.90 29.64
N ASN A 159 7.77 5.70 30.20
CA ASN A 159 8.73 5.28 31.22
C ASN A 159 8.11 4.95 32.58
N LEU A 160 6.82 5.23 32.79
CA LEU A 160 6.06 4.82 33.99
C LEU A 160 5.23 3.54 33.75
N ILE A 161 5.58 2.74 32.75
CA ILE A 161 4.95 1.44 32.47
C ILE A 161 5.90 0.31 32.84
N ALA A 162 5.38 -0.63 33.62
CA ALA A 162 6.01 -1.92 33.91
C ALA A 162 5.40 -3.01 33.01
N SER A 163 6.17 -3.48 32.03
CA SER A 163 5.79 -4.58 31.14
C SER A 163 7.01 -5.43 30.80
N LYS A 164 6.79 -6.66 30.33
CA LYS A 164 7.85 -7.59 29.94
C LYS A 164 7.47 -8.31 28.65
N GLU A 165 8.48 -8.62 27.85
CA GLU A 165 8.32 -9.39 26.61
C GLU A 165 7.27 -8.81 25.63
N ASP A 166 7.11 -7.49 25.60
CA ASP A 166 6.11 -6.78 24.79
C ASP A 166 6.10 -7.25 23.33
N ALA A 167 7.28 -7.40 22.72
CA ALA A 167 7.42 -7.87 21.34
C ALA A 167 6.95 -9.32 21.17
N ASN A 168 7.20 -10.22 22.13
CA ASN A 168 6.70 -11.60 22.07
C ASN A 168 5.18 -11.64 22.19
N ALA A 169 4.61 -10.86 23.12
CA ALA A 169 3.17 -10.76 23.30
C ALA A 169 2.46 -10.22 22.05
N ILE A 170 3.00 -9.16 21.45
CA ILE A 170 2.51 -8.61 20.18
C ILE A 170 2.63 -9.64 19.06
N ALA A 171 3.78 -10.31 18.90
CA ALA A 171 3.97 -11.35 17.89
C ALA A 171 3.01 -12.53 18.09
N ARG A 172 2.74 -12.93 19.33
CA ARG A 172 1.73 -13.95 19.66
C ARG A 172 0.33 -13.49 19.29
N GLY A 173 -0.02 -12.24 19.56
CA GLY A 173 -1.31 -11.68 19.17
C GLY A 173 -1.53 -11.66 17.66
N VAL A 174 -0.48 -11.35 16.88
CA VAL A 174 -0.47 -11.48 15.41
C VAL A 174 -0.67 -12.94 15.01
N TYR A 175 0.14 -13.86 15.58
CA TYR A 175 0.01 -15.30 15.31
C TYR A 175 -1.43 -15.78 15.51
N ASN A 176 -2.03 -15.45 16.65
CA ASN A 176 -3.40 -15.83 16.99
C ASN A 176 -4.39 -15.30 15.96
N ALA A 177 -4.29 -14.02 15.57
CA ALA A 177 -5.18 -13.45 14.54
C ALA A 177 -5.09 -14.22 13.22
N TYR A 178 -3.88 -14.47 12.71
CA TYR A 178 -3.69 -15.11 11.40
C TYR A 178 -3.95 -16.62 11.40
N VAL A 179 -3.70 -17.31 12.51
CA VAL A 179 -3.90 -18.76 12.62
C VAL A 179 -5.36 -19.10 12.86
N THR A 180 -6.03 -18.39 13.77
CA THR A 180 -7.43 -18.66 14.13
C THR A 180 -8.41 -18.17 13.06
N LYS A 181 -8.10 -17.06 12.37
CA LYS A 181 -8.93 -16.55 11.27
C LYS A 181 -8.48 -17.10 9.92
N LYS A 182 -9.35 -16.95 8.94
CA LYS A 182 -9.15 -17.40 7.56
C LYS A 182 -8.33 -16.38 6.74
N PHE A 183 -7.30 -15.81 7.37
CA PHE A 183 -6.35 -14.88 6.74
C PHE A 183 -5.25 -15.64 5.99
N ARG A 184 -4.48 -14.92 5.16
CA ARG A 184 -3.41 -15.48 4.34
C ARG A 184 -2.04 -15.36 5.02
N TYR A 185 -1.20 -16.37 4.84
CA TYR A 185 0.20 -16.34 5.24
C TYR A 185 1.08 -15.89 4.08
N SER A 186 1.64 -14.69 4.20
CA SER A 186 2.33 -14.01 3.10
C SER A 186 3.83 -13.80 3.34
N GLN A 187 4.36 -14.20 4.51
CA GLN A 187 5.78 -14.05 4.82
C GLN A 187 6.59 -15.26 4.34
N MET A 188 7.68 -14.96 3.64
CA MET A 188 8.65 -15.94 3.16
C MET A 188 9.94 -15.81 3.99
N ALA A 189 10.38 -16.92 4.58
CA ALA A 189 11.64 -16.99 5.32
C ALA A 189 12.77 -17.41 4.37
N PRO A 190 13.89 -16.64 4.31
CA PRO A 190 15.05 -17.04 3.53
C PRO A 190 15.79 -18.19 4.24
N LEU A 191 15.93 -19.33 3.55
CA LEU A 191 16.74 -20.47 4.00
C LEU A 191 18.19 -20.38 3.49
N SER A 192 18.36 -19.73 2.33
CA SER A 192 19.63 -19.30 1.76
C SER A 192 19.39 -18.06 0.90
N MET A 193 20.39 -17.62 0.13
CA MET A 193 20.23 -16.49 -0.79
C MET A 193 19.08 -16.68 -1.81
N TYR A 194 18.79 -17.92 -2.22
CA TYR A 194 17.83 -18.20 -3.30
C TYR A 194 16.69 -19.14 -2.88
N LYS A 195 16.80 -19.82 -1.73
CA LYS A 195 15.79 -20.75 -1.25
C LYS A 195 14.96 -20.10 -0.16
N GLU A 196 13.65 -20.23 -0.28
CA GLU A 196 12.69 -19.67 0.67
C GLU A 196 11.67 -20.71 1.12
N THR A 197 11.02 -20.46 2.25
CA THR A 197 9.85 -21.21 2.68
C THR A 197 8.80 -20.29 3.29
N ASN A 198 7.51 -20.55 3.06
CA ASN A 198 6.45 -19.81 3.73
C ASN A 198 6.45 -20.13 5.23
N THR A 199 6.33 -19.13 6.09
CA THR A 199 6.36 -19.34 7.56
C THR A 199 5.08 -19.98 8.11
N LYS A 200 4.04 -20.10 7.28
CA LYS A 200 2.74 -20.73 7.61
C LYS A 200 2.03 -20.11 8.81
N CYS A 201 2.38 -18.87 9.16
CA CYS A 201 1.74 -18.13 10.25
C CYS A 201 1.75 -16.60 10.06
N ASN A 202 2.25 -16.12 8.91
CA ASN A 202 2.43 -14.69 8.59
C ASN A 202 3.38 -13.92 9.53
N LEU A 203 4.19 -14.62 10.32
CA LEU A 203 5.31 -14.04 11.07
C LEU A 203 6.62 -14.13 10.26
N PRO A 204 7.64 -13.31 10.56
CA PRO A 204 7.69 -12.30 11.61
C PRO A 204 6.79 -11.09 11.33
N ALA A 205 6.35 -10.44 12.40
CA ALA A 205 5.77 -9.09 12.34
C ALA A 205 6.90 -8.06 12.47
N GLN A 206 6.71 -6.87 11.89
CA GLN A 206 7.59 -5.73 12.15
C GLN A 206 7.12 -5.04 13.43
N ILE A 207 7.92 -5.11 14.50
CA ILE A 207 7.57 -4.56 15.81
C ILE A 207 8.63 -3.53 16.21
N GLU A 208 8.21 -2.28 16.33
CA GLU A 208 9.07 -1.16 16.73
C GLU A 208 8.51 -0.51 17.99
N LEU A 209 9.22 -0.64 19.11
CA LEU A 209 8.80 -0.08 20.40
C LEU A 209 9.76 1.04 20.79
N TYR A 210 9.23 2.25 20.89
CA TYR A 210 9.92 3.47 21.27
C TYR A 210 9.65 3.78 22.74
N SER A 211 10.60 4.42 23.41
CA SER A 211 10.41 4.94 24.77
C SER A 211 9.92 6.39 24.69
N CYS A 212 9.02 6.76 25.58
CA CYS A 212 8.61 8.15 25.82
C CYS A 212 8.38 8.40 27.31
N ASP A 213 8.06 9.63 27.69
CA ASP A 213 7.71 9.95 29.08
C ASP A 213 6.24 9.63 29.40
N GLY A 214 5.97 9.37 30.67
CA GLY A 214 4.62 9.23 31.24
C GLY A 214 4.14 7.79 31.37
N SER A 215 2.84 7.63 31.61
CA SER A 215 2.17 6.35 31.95
C SER A 215 1.27 5.82 30.82
N LYS A 216 1.56 6.21 29.57
CA LYS A 216 0.76 5.82 28.39
C LYS A 216 1.53 4.85 27.49
N PHE A 217 0.83 3.86 26.94
CA PHE A 217 1.31 3.03 25.83
C PHE A 217 0.43 3.32 24.62
N GLU A 218 0.99 3.95 23.59
CA GLU A 218 0.30 4.17 22.33
C GLU A 218 0.79 3.16 21.29
N LEU A 219 -0.13 2.52 20.58
CA LEU A 219 0.16 1.48 19.59
C LEU A 219 -0.55 1.80 18.28
N LEU A 220 0.18 1.77 17.17
CA LEU A 220 -0.37 1.81 15.82
C LEU A 220 -0.18 0.43 15.19
N PHE A 221 -1.29 -0.24 14.91
CA PHE A 221 -1.31 -1.51 14.18
C PHE A 221 -1.60 -1.23 12.71
N ILE A 222 -0.82 -1.85 11.81
CA ILE A 222 -0.97 -1.69 10.35
C ILE A 222 -0.90 -3.07 9.70
N ALA A 223 -1.87 -3.37 8.84
CA ALA A 223 -1.84 -4.55 7.97
C ALA A 223 -1.48 -4.15 6.54
N LYS A 224 -0.18 -3.94 6.28
CA LYS A 224 0.26 -3.37 5.01
C LYS A 224 0.31 -4.42 3.90
N GLY A 225 -0.53 -4.26 2.87
CA GLY A 225 -0.50 -5.13 1.70
C GLY A 225 0.79 -4.94 0.89
N GLY A 226 1.37 -6.03 0.39
CA GLY A 226 2.65 -6.02 -0.33
C GLY A 226 2.62 -5.14 -1.58
N GLY A 227 1.47 -5.09 -2.28
CA GLY A 227 1.29 -4.23 -3.45
C GLY A 227 1.48 -2.73 -3.14
N SER A 228 0.96 -2.26 -2.00
CA SER A 228 1.14 -0.87 -1.55
C SER A 228 2.51 -0.63 -0.91
N ALA A 229 3.09 -1.64 -0.23
CA ALA A 229 4.44 -1.56 0.30
C ALA A 229 5.48 -1.37 -0.83
N ASN A 230 5.32 -2.09 -1.94
CA ASN A 230 6.18 -1.99 -3.13
C ASN A 230 6.03 -0.65 -3.88
N LYS A 231 5.03 0.16 -3.54
CA LYS A 231 4.83 1.52 -4.05
C LYS A 231 5.24 2.57 -3.03
N THR A 232 6.29 2.27 -2.28
CA THR A 232 7.01 3.22 -1.44
C THR A 232 8.38 3.43 -2.06
N PHE A 233 8.66 4.64 -2.51
CA PHE A 233 9.86 4.99 -3.26
C PHE A 233 10.69 6.04 -2.51
N LEU A 234 12.00 5.93 -2.65
CA LEU A 234 12.98 6.89 -2.16
C LEU A 234 13.73 7.50 -3.33
N TYR A 235 13.84 8.81 -3.34
CA TYR A 235 14.58 9.57 -4.33
C TYR A 235 15.57 10.48 -3.62
N GLN A 236 16.86 10.38 -3.98
CA GLN A 236 17.88 11.28 -3.45
C GLN A 236 17.98 12.51 -4.34
N GLN A 237 17.47 13.63 -3.85
CA GLN A 237 17.49 14.91 -4.56
C GLN A 237 18.43 15.91 -3.88
N THR A 238 18.57 17.09 -4.49
CA THR A 238 19.38 18.19 -3.99
C THR A 238 18.53 19.42 -3.70
N LYS A 239 19.13 20.49 -3.18
CA LYS A 239 18.44 21.78 -2.97
C LYS A 239 17.83 22.34 -4.28
N ALA A 240 18.37 22.01 -5.45
CA ALA A 240 17.87 22.49 -6.73
C ALA A 240 16.41 22.09 -7.01
N ILE A 241 15.94 20.97 -6.45
CA ILE A 241 14.54 20.53 -6.61
C ILE A 241 13.56 21.42 -5.84
N LEU A 242 14.01 22.14 -4.81
CA LEU A 242 13.15 22.93 -3.92
C LEU A 242 12.81 24.30 -4.51
N THR A 243 12.26 24.26 -5.72
CA THR A 243 11.51 25.33 -6.39
C THR A 243 10.14 24.77 -6.75
N GLU A 244 9.13 25.63 -6.83
CA GLU A 244 7.75 25.19 -7.05
C GLU A 244 7.59 24.35 -8.33
N GLN A 245 8.14 24.83 -9.44
CA GLN A 245 8.04 24.16 -10.73
C GLN A 245 8.79 22.81 -10.72
N ALA A 246 10.08 22.82 -10.35
CA ALA A 246 10.90 21.61 -10.41
C ALA A 246 10.38 20.50 -9.47
N LEU A 247 9.92 20.87 -8.27
CA LEU A 247 9.33 19.91 -7.34
C LEU A 247 8.01 19.36 -7.87
N THR A 248 7.13 20.23 -8.39
CA THR A 248 5.84 19.80 -8.91
C THR A 248 6.02 18.83 -10.07
N ASP A 249 6.85 19.15 -11.05
CA ASP A 249 7.08 18.30 -12.23
C ASP A 249 7.65 16.94 -11.84
N PHE A 250 8.66 16.94 -10.96
CA PHE A 250 9.25 15.73 -10.42
C PHE A 250 8.22 14.85 -9.69
N LEU A 251 7.37 15.45 -8.85
CA LEU A 251 6.34 14.71 -8.13
C LEU A 251 5.32 14.13 -9.11
N LEU A 252 4.84 14.88 -10.10
CA LEU A 252 3.84 14.39 -11.06
C LEU A 252 4.35 13.24 -11.91
N GLU A 253 5.59 13.31 -12.38
CA GLU A 253 6.24 12.22 -13.11
C GLU A 253 6.22 10.93 -12.27
N HIS A 254 6.69 11.00 -11.03
CA HIS A 254 6.77 9.84 -10.16
C HIS A 254 5.42 9.36 -9.63
N ILE A 255 4.47 10.26 -9.36
CA ILE A 255 3.09 9.91 -8.99
C ILE A 255 2.42 9.13 -10.12
N SER A 256 2.57 9.57 -11.37
CA SER A 256 2.04 8.87 -12.54
C SER A 256 2.67 7.48 -12.68
N SER A 257 3.97 7.34 -12.40
CA SER A 257 4.69 6.06 -12.43
C SER A 257 4.25 5.04 -11.36
N ILE A 258 3.56 5.47 -10.28
CA ILE A 258 2.94 4.54 -9.32
C ILE A 258 1.98 3.61 -10.06
N GLY A 259 1.23 4.17 -11.01
CA GLY A 259 0.23 3.48 -11.81
C GLY A 259 -0.91 2.89 -10.96
N THR A 260 -1.63 1.93 -11.52
CA THR A 260 -2.82 1.31 -10.89
C THR A 260 -2.50 0.02 -10.14
N SER A 261 -1.21 -0.30 -10.06
CA SER A 261 -0.65 -1.54 -9.52
C SER A 261 -0.85 -1.74 -8.02
N ALA A 262 -1.26 -0.72 -7.25
CA ALA A 262 -1.53 -0.82 -5.82
C ALA A 262 -3.01 -0.59 -5.45
N CYS A 263 -3.94 -0.73 -6.40
CA CYS A 263 -5.39 -0.57 -6.15
C CYS A 263 -5.76 0.85 -5.67
N PRO A 264 -5.73 1.86 -6.56
CA PRO A 264 -6.33 3.16 -6.28
C PRO A 264 -7.86 3.06 -6.12
N PRO A 265 -8.52 4.05 -5.50
CA PRO A 265 -7.98 5.37 -5.15
C PRO A 265 -7.01 5.34 -3.96
N TYR A 266 -5.95 6.16 -4.04
CA TYR A 266 -4.88 6.17 -3.03
C TYR A 266 -5.04 7.24 -1.96
N HIS A 267 -4.66 6.92 -0.72
CA HIS A 267 -4.17 7.95 0.21
C HIS A 267 -2.69 8.18 -0.09
N LEU A 268 -2.39 9.22 -0.87
CA LEU A 268 -1.02 9.52 -1.33
C LEU A 268 -0.25 10.24 -0.23
N ALA A 269 0.99 9.81 0.05
CA ALA A 269 1.88 10.46 0.99
C ALA A 269 3.19 10.86 0.33
N ILE A 270 3.60 12.11 0.54
CA ILE A 270 4.83 12.69 0.03
C ILE A 270 5.58 13.28 1.21
N VAL A 271 6.87 12.95 1.33
CA VAL A 271 7.74 13.50 2.36
C VAL A 271 8.96 14.13 1.70
N ILE A 272 9.21 15.40 2.02
CA ILE A 272 10.33 16.17 1.46
C ILE A 272 11.31 16.52 2.57
N GLY A 273 12.52 16.00 2.48
CA GLY A 273 13.53 16.06 3.53
C GLY A 273 13.50 14.83 4.44
N GLY A 274 14.27 14.92 5.52
CA GLY A 274 14.53 13.85 6.48
C GLY A 274 15.99 13.89 6.92
N LEU A 275 16.24 13.48 8.16
CA LEU A 275 17.60 13.37 8.70
C LEU A 275 18.35 12.16 8.12
N SER A 276 17.60 11.18 7.62
CA SER A 276 18.11 10.00 6.92
C SER A 276 17.04 9.42 5.99
N ALA A 277 17.44 8.49 5.12
CA ALA A 277 16.55 7.82 4.18
C ALA A 277 15.44 7.03 4.89
N GLU A 278 15.80 6.27 5.92
CA GLU A 278 14.89 5.46 6.72
C GLU A 278 13.91 6.33 7.52
N MET A 279 14.33 7.50 8.02
CA MET A 279 13.41 8.45 8.65
C MET A 279 12.39 9.01 7.64
N THR A 280 12.84 9.38 6.43
CA THR A 280 11.96 9.83 5.35
C THR A 280 10.92 8.77 5.03
N LEU A 281 11.34 7.52 4.78
CA LEU A 281 10.42 6.44 4.41
C LEU A 281 9.48 6.01 5.55
N LYS A 282 9.94 6.03 6.80
CA LYS A 282 9.07 5.83 7.97
C LYS A 282 8.01 6.94 8.05
N THR A 283 8.39 8.19 7.80
CA THR A 283 7.46 9.32 7.79
C THR A 283 6.44 9.18 6.65
N VAL A 284 6.84 8.71 5.47
CA VAL A 284 5.91 8.41 4.36
C VAL A 284 4.90 7.36 4.80
N LYS A 285 5.36 6.29 5.46
CA LYS A 285 4.47 5.25 5.99
C LYS A 285 3.42 5.84 6.92
N LEU A 286 3.85 6.62 7.92
CA LEU A 286 2.97 7.23 8.92
C LEU A 286 2.00 8.24 8.30
N ALA A 287 2.48 9.10 7.39
CA ALA A 287 1.64 10.04 6.65
C ALA A 287 0.58 9.33 5.81
N SER A 288 0.93 8.21 5.13
CA SER A 288 -0.05 7.42 4.37
C SER A 288 -1.12 6.75 5.24
N CYS A 289 -0.87 6.60 6.54
CA CYS A 289 -1.83 6.08 7.52
C CYS A 289 -2.62 7.19 8.22
N HIS A 290 -2.48 8.45 7.76
CA HIS A 290 -3.03 9.67 8.39
C HIS A 290 -2.63 9.83 9.87
N HIS A 291 -1.53 9.20 10.28
CA HIS A 291 -1.08 9.23 11.67
C HIS A 291 -0.45 10.57 12.06
N LEU A 292 -0.06 11.38 11.06
CA LEU A 292 0.64 12.66 11.20
C LEU A 292 -0.27 13.87 10.91
N ASP A 293 -1.59 13.68 10.86
CA ASP A 293 -2.54 14.70 10.41
C ASP A 293 -2.65 15.92 11.36
N SER A 294 -2.20 15.78 12.61
CA SER A 294 -2.16 16.87 13.60
C SER A 294 -0.83 17.64 13.62
N LEU A 295 0.10 17.37 12.70
CA LEU A 295 1.30 18.19 12.56
C LEU A 295 0.93 19.66 12.32
N PRO A 296 1.76 20.62 12.78
CA PRO A 296 1.61 22.02 12.41
C PRO A 296 1.55 22.20 10.89
N THR A 297 0.90 23.25 10.41
CA THR A 297 0.78 23.53 8.97
C THR A 297 1.81 24.54 8.45
N MET A 298 2.73 24.97 9.32
CA MET A 298 3.82 25.89 9.00
C MET A 298 5.11 25.44 9.67
N GLY A 299 6.23 25.65 8.99
CA GLY A 299 7.56 25.43 9.56
C GLY A 299 7.93 26.46 10.63
N SER A 300 8.98 26.16 11.38
CA SER A 300 9.60 27.08 12.34
C SER A 300 11.11 26.93 12.33
N GLU A 301 11.81 27.85 13.00
CA GLU A 301 13.26 27.79 13.22
C GLU A 301 13.70 26.57 14.05
N PHE A 302 12.79 25.92 14.78
CA PHE A 302 13.05 24.72 15.58
C PHE A 302 13.13 23.44 14.77
N ALA A 303 13.09 23.54 13.43
CA ALA A 303 13.24 22.41 12.52
C ALA A 303 12.18 21.30 12.71
N GLY A 304 11.01 21.65 13.25
CA GLY A 304 9.84 20.77 13.33
C GLY A 304 9.26 20.45 11.95
N ALA A 305 8.72 19.25 11.81
CA ALA A 305 7.96 18.84 10.64
C ALA A 305 6.67 19.64 10.54
N PHE A 306 6.21 19.90 9.32
CA PHE A 306 4.90 20.46 9.09
C PHE A 306 4.20 19.80 7.92
N ARG A 307 2.86 19.85 7.95
CA ARG A 307 1.96 19.39 6.91
C ARG A 307 1.64 20.54 5.95
N ASP A 308 2.02 20.39 4.70
CA ASP A 308 1.87 21.43 3.66
C ASP A 308 0.52 21.30 2.95
N ILE A 309 -0.50 21.99 3.47
CA ILE A 309 -1.89 21.91 3.00
C ILE A 309 -2.06 22.48 1.58
N GLU A 310 -1.26 23.51 1.24
CA GLU A 310 -1.27 24.11 -0.10
C GLU A 310 -0.78 23.09 -1.14
N MET A 311 0.37 22.46 -0.86
CA MET A 311 0.94 21.46 -1.74
C MET A 311 0.06 20.20 -1.82
N GLU A 312 -0.58 19.78 -0.73
CA GLU A 312 -1.57 18.70 -0.75
C GLU A 312 -2.71 18.98 -1.74
N SER A 313 -3.31 20.17 -1.65
CA SER A 313 -4.42 20.59 -2.50
C SER A 313 -3.99 20.66 -3.97
N LYS A 314 -2.82 21.25 -4.22
CA LYS A 314 -2.25 21.38 -5.56
C LYS A 314 -1.95 20.03 -6.20
N ILE A 315 -1.34 19.10 -5.46
CA ILE A 315 -1.03 17.77 -5.96
C ILE A 315 -2.31 16.96 -6.17
N LEU A 316 -3.28 17.01 -5.25
CA LEU A 316 -4.55 16.32 -5.41
C LEU A 316 -5.26 16.75 -6.70
N GLU A 317 -5.35 18.06 -6.94
CA GLU A 317 -5.97 18.58 -8.16
C GLU A 317 -5.24 18.12 -9.42
N LYS A 318 -3.91 18.13 -9.40
CA LYS A 318 -3.12 17.60 -10.51
C LYS A 318 -3.33 16.10 -10.71
N THR A 319 -3.45 15.30 -9.64
CA THR A 319 -3.72 13.86 -9.75
C THR A 319 -5.08 13.58 -10.40
N ARG A 320 -6.06 14.46 -10.20
CA ARG A 320 -7.39 14.37 -10.83
C ARG A 320 -7.36 14.64 -12.34
N GLN A 321 -6.38 15.41 -12.79
CA GLN A 321 -6.18 15.77 -14.19
C GLN A 321 -5.34 14.76 -14.98
N ILE A 322 -4.64 13.82 -14.31
CA ILE A 322 -3.82 12.80 -15.00
C ILE A 322 -4.70 11.88 -15.85
N GLY A 323 -5.94 11.61 -15.42
CA GLY A 323 -6.87 10.76 -16.16
C GLY A 323 -6.75 9.26 -15.88
N ILE A 324 -5.86 8.82 -14.97
CA ILE A 324 -5.72 7.41 -14.56
C ILE A 324 -6.97 6.92 -13.81
N GLY A 325 -7.58 7.79 -13.00
CA GLY A 325 -8.77 7.50 -12.20
C GLY A 325 -8.61 6.35 -11.19
N ALA A 326 -9.74 5.91 -10.67
CA ALA A 326 -9.85 4.72 -9.83
C ALA A 326 -9.68 3.49 -10.74
N GLN A 327 -8.43 3.13 -11.02
CA GLN A 327 -7.99 1.95 -11.75
C GLN A 327 -8.20 1.97 -13.27
N PHE A 328 -9.33 2.42 -13.81
CA PHE A 328 -9.68 2.21 -15.23
C PHE A 328 -9.98 3.50 -16.01
N GLY A 329 -9.23 4.55 -15.74
CA GLY A 329 -9.42 5.86 -16.34
C GLY A 329 -10.46 6.68 -15.57
N GLY A 330 -10.21 7.98 -15.40
CA GLY A 330 -11.11 8.88 -14.68
C GLY A 330 -10.39 9.89 -13.79
N LYS A 331 -11.15 10.44 -12.83
CA LYS A 331 -10.73 11.54 -11.95
C LYS A 331 -10.09 11.04 -10.66
N HIS A 332 -10.57 9.94 -10.10
CA HIS A 332 -10.29 9.57 -8.70
C HIS A 332 -9.07 8.65 -8.54
N PHE A 333 -7.90 9.12 -8.99
CA PHE A 333 -6.64 8.39 -8.78
C PHE A 333 -6.21 8.38 -7.30
N CYS A 334 -6.43 9.50 -6.60
CA CYS A 334 -6.21 9.64 -5.18
C CYS A 334 -7.52 9.98 -4.47
N HIS A 335 -7.74 9.39 -3.30
CA HIS A 335 -8.70 9.85 -2.30
C HIS A 335 -8.29 11.25 -1.82
N ASP A 336 -7.08 11.32 -1.25
CA ASP A 336 -6.47 12.53 -0.70
C ASP A 336 -4.94 12.44 -0.77
N VAL A 337 -4.29 13.53 -0.37
CA VAL A 337 -2.83 13.66 -0.33
C VAL A 337 -2.40 14.13 1.06
N ARG A 338 -1.24 13.66 1.51
CA ARG A 338 -0.47 14.19 2.65
C ARG A 338 0.91 14.61 2.19
N VAL A 339 1.29 15.86 2.44
CA VAL A 339 2.64 16.37 2.12
C VAL A 339 3.30 16.82 3.41
N ILE A 340 4.34 16.09 3.85
CA ILE A 340 5.09 16.42 5.06
C ILE A 340 6.47 16.97 4.68
N ARG A 341 6.78 18.17 5.16
CA ARG A 341 8.11 18.77 5.02
C ARG A 341 8.91 18.52 6.29
N LEU A 342 10.07 17.87 6.15
CA LEU A 342 11.00 17.57 7.24
C LEU A 342 12.25 18.45 7.20
N PRO A 343 12.99 18.62 8.31
CA PRO A 343 14.35 19.16 8.24
C PRO A 343 15.26 18.24 7.41
N ARG A 344 16.40 18.78 6.95
CA ARG A 344 17.35 18.02 6.13
C ARG A 344 18.77 18.52 6.38
N HIS A 345 19.75 17.63 6.22
CA HIS A 345 21.15 18.04 6.13
C HIS A 345 21.36 18.98 4.92
N GLY A 346 22.26 19.96 5.03
CA GLY A 346 22.50 20.97 4.00
C GLY A 346 22.77 20.38 2.61
N ALA A 347 23.54 19.28 2.57
CA ALA A 347 23.94 18.56 1.36
C ALA A 347 22.93 17.50 0.87
N SER A 348 21.80 17.31 1.54
CA SER A 348 20.86 16.21 1.25
C SER A 348 19.44 16.72 1.08
N CYS A 349 18.66 16.07 0.22
CA CYS A 349 17.21 16.28 0.11
C CYS A 349 16.53 14.95 -0.27
N PRO A 350 16.40 13.99 0.68
CA PRO A 350 15.66 12.76 0.41
C PRO A 350 14.18 13.11 0.20
N ILE A 351 13.56 12.53 -0.82
CA ILE A 351 12.12 12.63 -1.08
C ILE A 351 11.54 11.22 -1.07
N GLY A 352 10.50 11.03 -0.27
CA GLY A 352 9.76 9.77 -0.20
C GLY A 352 8.36 9.93 -0.76
N ILE A 353 7.90 8.95 -1.55
CA ILE A 353 6.52 8.89 -2.07
C ILE A 353 5.96 7.51 -1.72
N GLY A 354 4.74 7.46 -1.20
CA GLY A 354 4.08 6.22 -0.85
C GLY A 354 2.56 6.34 -0.86
N VAL A 355 1.87 5.20 -0.75
CA VAL A 355 0.40 5.16 -0.80
C VAL A 355 -0.18 4.24 0.28
N SER A 356 -1.38 4.56 0.76
CA SER A 356 -2.33 3.55 1.22
C SER A 356 -3.27 3.16 0.08
N CYS A 357 -3.54 1.86 -0.03
CA CYS A 357 -4.39 1.28 -1.08
C CYS A 357 -5.86 1.19 -0.62
N SER A 358 -6.75 0.68 -1.49
CA SER A 358 -8.15 0.40 -1.10
C SER A 358 -8.30 -0.53 0.12
N ALA A 359 -7.30 -1.35 0.42
CA ALA A 359 -7.21 -2.04 1.71
C ALA A 359 -6.51 -1.12 2.74
N ASP A 360 -7.19 -0.03 3.12
CA ASP A 360 -6.70 0.97 4.07
C ASP A 360 -6.85 0.50 5.52
N ARG A 361 -5.82 -0.19 6.03
CA ARG A 361 -5.91 -1.03 7.23
C ARG A 361 -4.92 -0.62 8.30
N GLN A 362 -5.38 0.25 9.18
CA GLN A 362 -4.69 0.65 10.40
C GLN A 362 -5.68 0.91 11.51
N ILE A 363 -5.24 0.70 12.75
CA ILE A 363 -6.02 0.98 13.95
C ILE A 363 -5.07 1.40 15.07
N VAL A 364 -5.45 2.44 15.81
CA VAL A 364 -4.69 2.95 16.95
C VAL A 364 -5.25 2.37 18.24
N ALA A 365 -4.38 1.99 19.17
CA ALA A 365 -4.75 1.70 20.54
C ALA A 365 -3.98 2.60 21.51
N LYS A 366 -4.60 2.84 22.66
CA LYS A 366 -4.02 3.58 23.77
C LYS A 366 -4.29 2.82 25.05
N ILE A 367 -3.25 2.63 25.85
CA ILE A 367 -3.34 2.08 27.20
C ILE A 367 -2.87 3.16 28.16
N ASP A 368 -3.68 3.48 29.16
CA ASP A 368 -3.32 4.41 30.22
C ASP A 368 -3.96 3.97 31.56
N PRO A 369 -3.74 4.68 32.68
CA PRO A 369 -4.30 4.26 33.97
C PRO A 369 -5.83 4.19 34.01
N SER A 370 -6.53 4.81 33.06
CA SER A 370 -7.99 4.76 33.00
C SER A 370 -8.49 3.51 32.27
N GLY A 371 -7.71 2.87 31.39
CA GLY A 371 -8.13 1.68 30.66
C GLY A 371 -7.34 1.38 29.38
N VAL A 372 -7.81 0.37 28.66
CA VAL A 372 -7.38 0.01 27.31
C VAL A 372 -8.41 0.53 26.32
N TYR A 373 -7.93 1.21 25.29
CA TYR A 373 -8.76 1.88 24.28
C TYR A 373 -8.31 1.47 22.89
N LEU A 374 -9.26 1.19 22.00
CA LEU A 374 -9.02 0.86 20.60
C LEU A 374 -9.83 1.81 19.71
N GLU A 375 -9.21 2.31 18.65
CA GLU A 375 -9.86 3.20 17.68
C GLU A 375 -11.13 2.55 17.11
N ARG A 376 -12.22 3.31 17.06
CA ARG A 376 -13.49 2.86 16.50
C ARG A 376 -13.42 2.90 14.97
N LEU A 377 -13.54 1.73 14.34
CA LEU A 377 -13.74 1.60 12.90
C LEU A 377 -15.23 1.58 12.56
N GLU A 378 -15.55 1.67 11.26
CA GLU A 378 -16.94 1.57 10.81
C GLU A 378 -17.42 0.12 10.77
N HIS A 379 -18.51 -0.18 11.46
CA HIS A 379 -19.10 -1.52 11.55
C HIS A 379 -20.35 -1.69 10.67
N ASP A 380 -20.96 -0.61 10.21
CA ASP A 380 -22.06 -0.60 9.24
C ASP A 380 -21.65 0.16 7.96
N PRO A 381 -20.79 -0.43 7.10
CA PRO A 381 -20.39 0.21 5.85
C PRO A 381 -21.54 0.36 4.84
N ALA A 382 -22.69 -0.29 5.06
CA ALA A 382 -23.83 -0.22 4.15
C ALA A 382 -24.44 1.18 4.08
N GLN A 383 -24.31 1.99 5.15
CA GLN A 383 -24.74 3.39 5.15
C GLN A 383 -24.03 4.27 4.09
N PHE A 384 -22.87 3.82 3.59
CA PHE A 384 -22.12 4.50 2.52
C PHE A 384 -22.49 4.02 1.12
N LEU A 385 -23.36 3.01 0.97
CA LEU A 385 -23.90 2.64 -0.33
C LEU A 385 -24.91 3.70 -0.79
N PRO A 386 -25.03 3.96 -2.10
CA PRO A 386 -26.08 4.82 -2.63
C PRO A 386 -27.44 4.15 -2.52
N ASP A 387 -28.49 4.97 -2.44
CA ASP A 387 -29.86 4.50 -2.50
C ASP A 387 -30.09 3.69 -3.78
N ILE A 388 -30.83 2.59 -3.65
CA ILE A 388 -31.16 1.72 -4.77
C ILE A 388 -32.13 2.47 -5.67
N SER A 389 -31.64 2.98 -6.79
CA SER A 389 -32.49 3.41 -7.90
C SER A 389 -32.70 2.24 -8.85
N ILE A 390 -33.96 1.96 -9.21
CA ILE A 390 -34.30 1.01 -10.27
C ILE A 390 -34.00 1.71 -11.60
N GLY A 391 -32.72 1.73 -11.98
CA GLY A 391 -32.26 2.21 -13.28
C GLY A 391 -32.23 1.10 -14.32
N THR A 392 -32.11 1.48 -15.59
CA THR A 392 -31.82 0.54 -16.68
C THR A 392 -30.49 -0.17 -16.39
N PRO A 393 -30.41 -1.52 -16.42
CA PRO A 393 -29.15 -2.23 -16.27
C PRO A 393 -28.14 -1.69 -17.28
N LEU A 394 -26.92 -1.37 -16.82
CA LEU A 394 -25.83 -1.06 -17.76
C LEU A 394 -25.63 -2.28 -18.65
N GLU A 395 -25.58 -2.05 -19.96
CA GLU A 395 -25.32 -3.12 -20.93
C GLU A 395 -23.95 -3.75 -20.61
N GLU A 396 -23.94 -5.05 -20.31
CA GLU A 396 -22.74 -5.82 -20.01
C GLU A 396 -22.44 -6.77 -21.17
N ILE A 397 -21.24 -6.66 -21.72
CA ILE A 397 -20.75 -7.60 -22.73
C ILE A 397 -20.35 -8.89 -22.01
N LYS A 398 -21.19 -9.91 -22.14
CA LYS A 398 -20.96 -11.22 -21.53
C LYS A 398 -20.02 -12.06 -22.38
N ILE A 399 -19.00 -12.62 -21.76
CA ILE A 399 -18.02 -13.50 -22.40
C ILE A 399 -18.06 -14.86 -21.73
N ASP A 400 -18.38 -15.88 -22.51
CA ASP A 400 -18.25 -17.29 -22.10
C ASP A 400 -16.82 -17.77 -22.41
N LEU A 401 -16.09 -18.17 -21.37
CA LEU A 401 -14.71 -18.63 -21.43
C LEU A 401 -14.59 -20.10 -21.87
N ASP A 402 -15.67 -20.88 -21.81
CA ASP A 402 -15.65 -22.32 -22.08
C ASP A 402 -16.01 -22.69 -23.53
N VAL A 403 -16.08 -21.69 -24.42
CA VAL A 403 -16.33 -21.88 -25.86
C VAL A 403 -15.12 -22.41 -26.63
N GLY A 404 -14.00 -22.68 -25.95
CA GLY A 404 -12.71 -23.04 -26.52
C GLY A 404 -11.85 -21.83 -26.86
N MET A 405 -10.53 -21.93 -26.67
CA MET A 405 -9.60 -20.79 -26.77
C MET A 405 -9.58 -20.10 -28.14
N GLU A 406 -9.75 -20.85 -29.24
CA GLU A 406 -9.79 -20.27 -30.59
C GLU A 406 -10.97 -19.30 -30.76
N LYS A 407 -12.19 -19.76 -30.47
CA LYS A 407 -13.41 -18.94 -30.54
C LYS A 407 -13.44 -17.83 -29.49
N LEU A 408 -12.91 -18.10 -28.30
CA LEU A 408 -12.76 -17.08 -27.25
C LEU A 408 -11.85 -15.95 -27.71
N LEU A 409 -10.69 -16.26 -28.29
CA LEU A 409 -9.76 -15.27 -28.84
C LEU A 409 -10.38 -14.51 -30.01
N GLU A 410 -11.09 -15.17 -30.92
CA GLU A 410 -11.82 -14.52 -32.02
C GLU A 410 -12.80 -13.46 -31.50
N THR A 411 -13.56 -13.81 -30.45
CA THR A 411 -14.54 -12.93 -29.83
C THR A 411 -13.86 -11.76 -29.10
N ILE A 412 -12.92 -12.06 -28.19
CA ILE A 412 -12.39 -11.05 -27.27
C ILE A 412 -11.45 -10.05 -27.95
N ARG A 413 -10.85 -10.42 -29.09
CA ARG A 413 -10.00 -9.54 -29.92
C ARG A 413 -10.77 -8.44 -30.65
N GLN A 414 -12.11 -8.52 -30.71
CA GLN A 414 -12.95 -7.51 -31.35
C GLN A 414 -13.15 -6.26 -30.48
N TYR A 415 -12.96 -6.39 -29.16
CA TYR A 415 -13.21 -5.31 -28.23
C TYR A 415 -11.98 -4.41 -28.03
N PRO A 416 -12.11 -3.08 -28.18
CA PRO A 416 -11.01 -2.16 -27.94
C PRO A 416 -10.70 -2.05 -26.44
N VAL A 417 -9.54 -1.47 -26.13
CA VAL A 417 -9.21 -1.06 -24.76
C VAL A 417 -10.34 -0.21 -24.13
N LYS A 418 -10.42 -0.21 -22.80
CA LYS A 418 -11.49 0.41 -21.98
C LYS A 418 -12.83 -0.34 -21.98
N THR A 419 -13.04 -1.31 -22.87
CA THR A 419 -14.28 -2.10 -22.89
C THR A 419 -14.45 -2.91 -21.62
N ARG A 420 -15.61 -2.81 -20.97
CA ARG A 420 -15.97 -3.61 -19.79
C ARG A 420 -16.66 -4.91 -20.22
N LEU A 421 -16.21 -6.01 -19.64
CA LEU A 421 -16.65 -7.38 -19.91
C LEU A 421 -17.17 -8.03 -18.62
N SER A 422 -18.06 -9.01 -18.77
CA SER A 422 -18.58 -9.87 -17.70
C SER A 422 -18.25 -11.31 -18.04
N LEU A 423 -17.23 -11.87 -17.40
CA LEU A 423 -16.65 -13.18 -17.74
C LEU A 423 -17.35 -14.31 -16.97
N SER A 424 -17.68 -15.40 -17.65
CA SER A 424 -18.16 -16.64 -17.02
C SER A 424 -17.48 -17.85 -17.66
N GLY A 425 -17.13 -18.87 -16.87
CA GLY A 425 -16.44 -20.07 -17.35
C GLY A 425 -15.17 -20.38 -16.58
N THR A 426 -14.22 -21.06 -17.21
CA THR A 426 -13.01 -21.57 -16.54
C THR A 426 -11.83 -20.61 -16.61
N LEU A 427 -11.11 -20.47 -15.49
CA LEU A 427 -9.80 -19.79 -15.43
C LEU A 427 -8.76 -20.71 -14.78
N ILE A 428 -7.50 -20.54 -15.20
CA ILE A 428 -6.34 -21.12 -14.52
C ILE A 428 -5.65 -20.05 -13.70
N VAL A 429 -5.47 -20.30 -12.41
CA VAL A 429 -4.81 -19.39 -11.50
C VAL A 429 -3.36 -19.78 -11.33
N ALA A 430 -2.44 -18.86 -11.64
CA ALA A 430 -1.01 -19.04 -11.42
C ALA A 430 -0.34 -17.67 -11.19
N ARG A 431 0.71 -17.61 -10.37
CA ARG A 431 1.45 -16.39 -10.08
C ARG A 431 2.94 -16.66 -9.86
N ASP A 432 3.67 -15.68 -9.35
CA ASP A 432 5.12 -15.61 -9.09
C ASP A 432 5.86 -16.97 -9.11
N ILE A 433 5.74 -17.81 -8.06
CA ILE A 433 6.50 -19.08 -7.96
C ILE A 433 6.03 -20.13 -8.97
N ALA A 434 4.72 -20.23 -9.23
CA ALA A 434 4.18 -21.14 -10.24
C ALA A 434 4.67 -20.77 -11.64
N HIS A 435 4.77 -19.48 -11.99
CA HIS A 435 5.31 -19.02 -13.26
C HIS A 435 6.79 -19.39 -13.40
N ALA A 436 7.59 -19.18 -12.36
CA ALA A 436 8.99 -19.59 -12.36
C ALA A 436 9.15 -21.11 -12.58
N ARG A 437 8.34 -21.93 -11.90
CA ARG A 437 8.37 -23.40 -12.05
C ARG A 437 7.90 -23.84 -13.44
N ILE A 438 6.88 -23.19 -14.02
CA ILE A 438 6.42 -23.44 -15.39
C ILE A 438 7.51 -23.09 -16.41
N ASP A 439 8.23 -21.97 -16.21
CA ASP A 439 9.34 -21.58 -17.09
C ASP A 439 10.53 -22.55 -17.01
N GLU A 440 10.81 -23.10 -15.82
CA GLU A 440 11.79 -24.18 -15.68
C GLU A 440 11.36 -25.45 -16.43
N ILE A 441 10.08 -25.84 -16.36
CA ILE A 441 9.53 -26.98 -17.11
C ILE A 441 9.71 -26.75 -18.61
N LEU A 442 9.36 -25.56 -19.10
CA LEU A 442 9.54 -25.18 -20.49
C LEU A 442 11.02 -25.26 -20.91
N THR A 443 11.92 -24.78 -20.07
CA THR A 443 13.36 -24.83 -20.32
C THR A 443 13.90 -26.26 -20.37
N LYS A 444 13.40 -27.16 -19.52
CA LYS A 444 13.86 -28.55 -19.44
C LYS A 444 13.25 -29.44 -20.52
N THR A 445 11.99 -29.22 -20.88
CA THR A 445 11.21 -30.14 -21.73
C THR A 445 10.96 -29.61 -23.14
N GLY A 446 11.11 -28.29 -23.35
CA GLY A 446 10.76 -27.64 -24.61
C GLY A 446 9.25 -27.41 -24.82
N ASP A 447 8.41 -27.83 -23.86
CA ASP A 447 6.96 -27.63 -23.92
C ASP A 447 6.42 -27.06 -22.60
N ILE A 448 5.23 -26.46 -22.67
CA ILE A 448 4.55 -25.83 -21.54
C ILE A 448 3.28 -26.61 -21.19
N PRO A 449 2.92 -26.74 -19.89
CA PRO A 449 1.74 -27.50 -19.47
C PRO A 449 0.46 -27.11 -20.23
N ALA A 450 -0.33 -28.11 -20.62
CA ALA A 450 -1.50 -27.94 -21.49
C ALA A 450 -2.52 -26.92 -20.94
N TYR A 451 -2.73 -26.90 -19.61
CA TYR A 451 -3.62 -25.95 -18.96
C TYR A 451 -3.25 -24.47 -19.20
N MET A 452 -1.99 -24.17 -19.55
CA MET A 452 -1.55 -22.81 -19.89
C MET A 452 -1.97 -22.37 -21.30
N LYS A 453 -2.35 -23.33 -22.16
CA LYS A 453 -2.81 -23.13 -23.55
C LYS A 453 -4.33 -23.18 -23.67
N GLU A 454 -4.99 -23.93 -22.79
CA GLU A 454 -6.42 -24.26 -22.88
C GLU A 454 -7.35 -23.23 -22.24
N HIS A 455 -6.85 -22.35 -21.36
CA HIS A 455 -7.67 -21.41 -20.60
C HIS A 455 -6.96 -20.07 -20.37
N PRO A 456 -7.69 -18.98 -20.10
CA PRO A 456 -7.09 -17.72 -19.66
C PRO A 456 -6.40 -17.86 -18.30
N ILE A 457 -5.31 -17.11 -18.10
CA ILE A 457 -4.48 -17.19 -16.89
C ILE A 457 -4.79 -16.03 -15.95
N TYR A 458 -5.36 -16.33 -14.79
CA TYR A 458 -5.66 -15.39 -13.73
C TYR A 458 -4.51 -15.30 -12.73
N TYR A 459 -3.93 -14.12 -12.56
CA TYR A 459 -2.86 -13.93 -11.59
C TYR A 459 -3.47 -13.59 -10.24
N ALA A 460 -3.54 -14.58 -9.34
CA ALA A 460 -4.07 -14.40 -8.00
C ALA A 460 -3.52 -15.47 -7.04
N GLY A 461 -3.78 -15.28 -5.74
CA GLY A 461 -3.51 -16.26 -4.70
C GLY A 461 -4.54 -16.11 -3.59
N PRO A 462 -5.36 -17.14 -3.32
CA PRO A 462 -6.51 -17.02 -2.42
C PRO A 462 -6.08 -16.87 -0.96
N ALA A 463 -6.91 -16.22 -0.15
CA ALA A 463 -6.87 -16.38 1.30
C ALA A 463 -7.38 -17.78 1.70
N LYS A 464 -7.23 -18.17 2.97
CA LYS A 464 -7.73 -19.47 3.44
C LYS A 464 -9.24 -19.56 3.26
N ARG A 465 -9.73 -20.73 2.86
CA ARG A 465 -11.16 -21.01 2.70
C ARG A 465 -11.87 -21.12 4.07
N PRO A 466 -12.90 -20.31 4.34
CA PRO A 466 -13.80 -20.53 5.46
C PRO A 466 -14.64 -21.79 5.30
N GLU A 467 -15.12 -22.35 6.41
CA GLU A 467 -16.06 -23.47 6.35
C GLU A 467 -17.37 -23.05 5.68
N GLY A 468 -17.97 -23.94 4.90
CA GLY A 468 -19.20 -23.65 4.13
C GLY A 468 -19.04 -22.69 2.95
N HIS A 469 -17.83 -22.21 2.65
CA HIS A 469 -17.57 -21.29 1.53
C HIS A 469 -16.79 -21.99 0.41
N VAL A 470 -17.04 -21.58 -0.83
CA VAL A 470 -16.33 -22.09 -2.02
C VAL A 470 -14.83 -21.73 -1.96
N SER A 471 -14.54 -20.48 -1.59
CA SER A 471 -13.19 -19.91 -1.54
C SER A 471 -13.04 -18.97 -0.34
N GLY A 472 -11.79 -18.67 0.04
CA GLY A 472 -11.48 -17.46 0.79
C GLY A 472 -11.41 -16.25 -0.15
N SER A 473 -11.23 -15.05 0.39
CA SER A 473 -11.08 -13.82 -0.43
C SER A 473 -10.03 -14.01 -1.52
N PHE A 474 -10.39 -13.68 -2.76
CA PHE A 474 -9.63 -14.13 -3.94
C PHE A 474 -9.55 -13.07 -5.04
N GLY A 475 -9.03 -11.90 -4.70
CA GLY A 475 -8.77 -10.82 -5.66
C GLY A 475 -7.48 -11.01 -6.48
N PRO A 476 -7.28 -10.18 -7.52
CA PRO A 476 -6.13 -10.24 -8.42
C PRO A 476 -4.82 -9.78 -7.76
N THR A 477 -3.69 -10.27 -8.25
CA THR A 477 -2.35 -9.75 -7.93
C THR A 477 -1.79 -8.89 -9.07
N THR A 478 -0.75 -8.10 -8.79
CA THR A 478 -0.16 -7.15 -9.74
C THR A 478 0.42 -7.87 -10.96
N ALA A 479 -0.07 -7.50 -12.15
CA ALA A 479 0.27 -8.15 -13.41
C ALA A 479 1.73 -7.99 -13.82
N GLY A 480 2.29 -6.80 -13.61
CA GLY A 480 3.65 -6.44 -14.04
C GLY A 480 4.76 -7.37 -13.55
N ARG A 481 4.55 -8.10 -12.45
CA ARG A 481 5.55 -9.05 -11.93
C ARG A 481 5.74 -10.28 -12.80
N MET A 482 4.76 -10.60 -13.65
CA MET A 482 4.80 -11.73 -14.58
C MET A 482 5.18 -11.30 -16.01
N ASP A 483 5.52 -10.03 -16.25
CA ASP A 483 5.85 -9.52 -17.59
C ASP A 483 7.05 -10.22 -18.22
N ALA A 484 8.04 -10.62 -17.41
CA ALA A 484 9.25 -11.30 -17.86
C ALA A 484 8.97 -12.64 -18.57
N TYR A 485 7.84 -13.29 -18.27
CA TYR A 485 7.46 -14.59 -18.86
C TYR A 485 6.62 -14.45 -20.13
N ALA A 486 6.05 -13.27 -20.39
CA ALA A 486 4.94 -13.12 -21.33
C ALA A 486 5.30 -13.48 -22.77
N GLU A 487 6.35 -12.89 -23.35
CA GLU A 487 6.77 -13.20 -24.72
C GLU A 487 7.13 -14.68 -24.87
N ARG A 488 7.86 -15.23 -23.90
CA ARG A 488 8.31 -16.62 -23.91
C ARG A 488 7.13 -17.60 -23.84
N PHE A 489 6.11 -17.33 -23.02
CA PHE A 489 4.95 -18.22 -22.93
C PHE A 489 4.05 -18.07 -24.17
N MET A 490 3.82 -16.84 -24.64
CA MET A 490 3.01 -16.59 -25.85
C MET A 490 3.62 -17.19 -27.11
N SER A 491 4.96 -17.23 -27.22
CA SER A 491 5.64 -17.88 -28.35
C SER A 491 5.44 -19.40 -28.41
N HIS A 492 5.01 -20.02 -27.30
CA HIS A 492 4.65 -21.43 -27.19
C HIS A 492 3.12 -21.64 -27.16
N GLY A 493 2.34 -20.65 -27.60
CA GLY A 493 0.88 -20.73 -27.69
C GLY A 493 0.15 -20.67 -26.34
N ALA A 494 0.83 -20.27 -25.26
CA ALA A 494 0.30 -20.23 -23.91
C ALA A 494 0.10 -18.79 -23.42
N SER A 495 -0.71 -18.61 -22.37
CA SER A 495 -0.90 -17.30 -21.73
C SER A 495 -1.38 -16.19 -22.69
N LEU A 496 -2.12 -16.56 -23.74
CA LEU A 496 -2.62 -15.62 -24.76
C LEU A 496 -3.71 -14.69 -24.22
N ILE A 497 -4.41 -15.09 -23.16
CA ILE A 497 -5.31 -14.22 -22.40
C ILE A 497 -4.85 -14.24 -20.95
N THR A 498 -4.51 -13.07 -20.42
CA THR A 498 -4.10 -12.90 -19.03
C THR A 498 -5.10 -12.01 -18.30
N PHE A 499 -5.36 -12.31 -17.03
CA PHE A 499 -6.32 -11.58 -16.20
C PHE A 499 -5.69 -11.27 -14.84
N ALA A 500 -5.61 -10.00 -14.46
CA ALA A 500 -4.92 -9.58 -13.24
C ALA A 500 -5.31 -8.13 -12.88
N LYS A 501 -4.45 -7.39 -12.16
CA LYS A 501 -4.64 -5.95 -11.90
C LYS A 501 -3.37 -5.15 -12.14
N GLY A 502 -3.54 -3.86 -12.41
CA GLY A 502 -2.45 -2.91 -12.64
C GLY A 502 -2.06 -2.76 -14.11
N ASN A 503 -1.37 -1.67 -14.41
CA ASN A 503 -0.69 -1.43 -15.69
C ASN A 503 0.50 -2.39 -15.91
N ARG A 504 0.89 -2.57 -17.18
CA ARG A 504 1.96 -3.51 -17.59
C ARG A 504 3.03 -2.79 -18.41
N SER A 505 4.18 -3.43 -18.57
CA SER A 505 5.33 -2.87 -19.28
C SER A 505 5.09 -2.77 -20.79
N ARG A 506 5.84 -1.89 -21.45
CA ARG A 506 5.86 -1.79 -22.92
C ARG A 506 6.28 -3.11 -23.59
N ALA A 507 7.15 -3.88 -22.95
CA ALA A 507 7.56 -5.20 -23.44
C ALA A 507 6.38 -6.18 -23.48
N PHE A 508 5.53 -6.17 -22.45
CA PHE A 508 4.29 -6.95 -22.45
C PHE A 508 3.34 -6.52 -23.59
N VAL A 509 3.14 -5.21 -23.78
CA VAL A 509 2.29 -4.68 -24.86
C VAL A 509 2.81 -5.11 -26.24
N ALA A 510 4.13 -5.05 -26.46
CA ALA A 510 4.76 -5.51 -27.69
C ALA A 510 4.55 -7.02 -27.91
N ALA A 511 4.64 -7.84 -26.85
CA ALA A 511 4.35 -9.27 -26.92
C ALA A 511 2.87 -9.52 -27.30
N CYS A 512 1.91 -8.81 -26.69
CA CYS A 512 0.50 -8.89 -27.09
C CYS A 512 0.30 -8.56 -28.57
N LYS A 513 0.93 -7.51 -29.07
CA LYS A 513 0.84 -7.13 -30.50
C LYS A 513 1.40 -8.22 -31.42
N LYS A 514 2.55 -8.80 -31.06
CA LYS A 514 3.27 -9.83 -31.83
C LYS A 514 2.52 -11.16 -31.88
N TYR A 515 2.03 -11.63 -30.73
CA TYR A 515 1.39 -12.94 -30.57
C TYR A 515 -0.14 -12.86 -30.51
N LYS A 516 -0.71 -11.68 -30.76
CA LYS A 516 -2.14 -11.39 -30.66
C LYS A 516 -2.71 -11.72 -29.28
N GLY A 517 -1.92 -11.51 -28.23
CA GLY A 517 -2.33 -11.69 -26.84
C GLY A 517 -3.25 -10.56 -26.35
N ILE A 518 -3.96 -10.82 -25.25
CA ILE A 518 -4.86 -9.86 -24.59
C ILE A 518 -4.59 -9.84 -23.09
N TYR A 519 -4.68 -8.65 -22.50
CA TYR A 519 -4.70 -8.47 -21.05
C TYR A 519 -6.01 -7.85 -20.59
N LEU A 520 -6.64 -8.57 -19.68
CA LEU A 520 -7.84 -8.17 -18.98
C LEU A 520 -7.49 -7.67 -17.58
N GLY A 521 -8.01 -6.50 -17.21
CA GLY A 521 -7.91 -5.93 -15.87
C GLY A 521 -9.13 -6.27 -15.04
N SER A 522 -8.91 -6.92 -13.90
CA SER A 522 -9.87 -7.09 -12.81
C SER A 522 -9.80 -5.89 -11.88
N VAL A 523 -10.92 -5.54 -11.24
CA VAL A 523 -10.90 -4.55 -10.15
C VAL A 523 -10.03 -5.10 -9.00
N GLY A 524 -8.97 -4.37 -8.68
CA GLY A 524 -8.10 -4.67 -7.55
C GLY A 524 -8.70 -4.16 -6.24
N GLY A 525 -8.72 -5.00 -5.20
CA GLY A 525 -9.31 -4.63 -3.91
C GLY A 525 -10.47 -5.53 -3.47
N PRO A 526 -11.57 -5.70 -4.26
CA PRO A 526 -12.82 -6.28 -3.79
C PRO A 526 -12.80 -7.82 -3.69
N ALA A 527 -11.86 -8.38 -2.94
CA ALA A 527 -11.57 -9.80 -2.92
C ALA A 527 -12.63 -10.66 -2.20
N ALA A 528 -13.28 -10.13 -1.16
CA ALA A 528 -14.37 -10.81 -0.46
C ALA A 528 -15.61 -10.87 -1.36
N LEU A 529 -15.93 -9.77 -2.05
CA LEU A 529 -17.02 -9.71 -3.02
C LEU A 529 -16.79 -10.67 -4.19
N ILE A 530 -15.58 -10.68 -4.78
CA ILE A 530 -15.22 -11.62 -5.84
C ILE A 530 -15.40 -13.07 -5.38
N SER A 531 -14.95 -13.40 -4.17
CA SER A 531 -15.07 -14.76 -3.64
C SER A 531 -16.51 -15.20 -3.37
N SER A 532 -17.41 -14.27 -3.02
CA SER A 532 -18.79 -14.59 -2.66
C SER A 532 -19.71 -14.62 -3.88
N GLU A 533 -19.51 -13.71 -4.83
CA GLU A 533 -20.42 -13.52 -5.96
C GLU A 533 -19.92 -14.16 -7.26
N CYS A 534 -18.61 -14.26 -7.45
CA CYS A 534 -18.03 -14.62 -8.76
C CYS A 534 -17.43 -16.02 -8.81
N ILE A 535 -16.99 -16.63 -7.70
CA ILE A 535 -16.25 -17.90 -7.71
C ILE A 535 -17.17 -19.06 -7.32
N GLU A 536 -17.37 -20.00 -8.25
CA GLU A 536 -18.27 -21.14 -8.08
C GLU A 536 -17.53 -22.42 -7.66
N SER A 537 -16.27 -22.59 -8.05
CA SER A 537 -15.43 -23.73 -7.61
C SER A 537 -13.95 -23.38 -7.61
N VAL A 538 -13.17 -24.03 -6.73
CA VAL A 538 -11.70 -23.95 -6.70
C VAL A 538 -11.11 -25.35 -6.53
N GLN A 539 -10.18 -25.72 -7.42
CA GLN A 539 -9.45 -26.98 -7.37
C GLN A 539 -7.95 -26.72 -7.56
N VAL A 540 -7.10 -27.27 -6.69
CA VAL A 540 -5.65 -27.31 -6.93
C VAL A 540 -5.38 -28.39 -7.98
N ILE A 541 -4.71 -28.02 -9.08
CA ILE A 541 -4.43 -28.93 -10.20
C ILE A 541 -2.94 -29.19 -10.41
N ASP A 542 -2.07 -28.31 -9.92
CA ASP A 542 -0.62 -28.49 -9.98
C ASP A 542 0.09 -27.75 -8.83
N PHE A 543 1.30 -28.20 -8.50
CA PHE A 543 2.18 -27.65 -7.46
C PHE A 543 1.52 -27.45 -6.09
N PRO A 544 0.87 -28.47 -5.50
CA PRO A 544 0.16 -28.35 -4.22
C PRO A 544 1.09 -27.94 -3.06
N ASP A 545 2.39 -28.16 -3.18
CA ASP A 545 3.42 -27.76 -2.22
C ASP A 545 3.53 -26.23 -2.06
N LEU A 546 3.09 -25.45 -3.05
CA LEU A 546 3.18 -23.99 -3.05
C LEU A 546 2.07 -23.29 -2.26
N GLY A 547 1.12 -24.03 -1.68
CA GLY A 547 0.02 -23.46 -0.90
C GLY A 547 -0.80 -22.46 -1.71
N MET A 548 -0.84 -21.19 -1.29
CA MET A 548 -1.61 -20.15 -1.99
C MET A 548 -1.08 -19.79 -3.38
N GLU A 549 0.15 -20.21 -3.72
CA GLU A 549 0.76 -20.02 -5.04
C GLU A 549 0.67 -21.28 -5.93
N ALA A 550 -0.03 -22.33 -5.48
CA ALA A 550 -0.30 -23.50 -6.32
C ALA A 550 -1.09 -23.10 -7.59
N VAL A 551 -1.07 -23.97 -8.60
CA VAL A 551 -1.91 -23.76 -9.78
C VAL A 551 -3.33 -24.23 -9.45
N HIS A 552 -4.30 -23.33 -9.61
CA HIS A 552 -5.71 -23.65 -9.37
C HIS A 552 -6.51 -23.61 -10.67
N LYS A 553 -7.51 -24.48 -10.79
CA LYS A 553 -8.59 -24.37 -11.77
C LYS A 553 -9.81 -23.82 -11.05
N ILE A 554 -10.37 -22.72 -11.54
CA ILE A 554 -11.56 -22.10 -10.96
C ILE A 554 -12.67 -21.98 -12.00
N LYS A 555 -13.91 -22.13 -11.53
CA LYS A 555 -15.12 -21.78 -12.30
C LYS A 555 -15.62 -20.44 -11.79
N ILE A 556 -15.90 -19.52 -12.70
CA ILE A 556 -16.38 -18.19 -12.39
C ILE A 556 -17.69 -17.84 -13.10
N LYS A 557 -18.42 -16.89 -12.54
CA LYS A 557 -19.65 -16.34 -13.10
C LYS A 557 -19.70 -14.83 -12.92
N ASN A 558 -20.14 -14.12 -13.96
CA ASN A 558 -20.31 -12.66 -13.99
C ASN A 558 -19.11 -11.88 -13.42
N PHE A 559 -17.88 -12.35 -13.66
CA PHE A 559 -16.67 -11.74 -13.13
C PHE A 559 -16.34 -10.48 -13.95
N PRO A 560 -16.33 -9.28 -13.36
CA PRO A 560 -16.06 -8.04 -14.08
C PRO A 560 -14.60 -7.94 -14.53
N ALA A 561 -14.41 -7.56 -15.79
CA ALA A 561 -13.09 -7.35 -16.39
C ALA A 561 -13.11 -6.14 -17.34
N PHE A 562 -11.94 -5.58 -17.61
CA PHE A 562 -11.73 -4.51 -18.59
C PHE A 562 -10.67 -4.93 -19.60
N VAL A 563 -10.86 -4.64 -20.88
CA VAL A 563 -9.78 -4.78 -21.87
C VAL A 563 -8.76 -3.68 -21.60
N VAL A 564 -7.58 -4.07 -21.11
CA VAL A 564 -6.50 -3.11 -20.77
C VAL A 564 -5.48 -3.06 -21.89
N VAL A 565 -5.02 -4.21 -22.39
CA VAL A 565 -4.17 -4.30 -23.58
C VAL A 565 -4.85 -5.20 -24.60
N ASP A 566 -5.02 -4.70 -25.82
CA ASP A 566 -5.62 -5.46 -26.91
C ASP A 566 -4.57 -6.15 -27.80
N SER A 567 -5.06 -6.96 -28.75
CA SER A 567 -4.22 -7.73 -29.67
C SER A 567 -3.52 -6.90 -30.76
N GLN A 568 -3.81 -5.60 -30.83
CA GLN A 568 -3.17 -4.65 -31.75
C GLN A 568 -2.04 -3.89 -31.06
N GLY A 569 -1.87 -4.06 -29.75
CA GLY A 569 -0.87 -3.37 -28.95
C GLY A 569 -1.34 -2.00 -28.47
N ASN A 570 -2.64 -1.73 -28.45
CA ASN A 570 -3.17 -0.56 -27.75
C ASN A 570 -3.21 -0.88 -26.24
N ASP A 571 -2.84 0.10 -25.42
CA ASP A 571 -2.84 0.01 -23.96
C ASP A 571 -3.65 1.17 -23.37
N LEU A 572 -4.58 0.86 -22.47
CA LEU A 572 -5.38 1.84 -21.73
C LEU A 572 -4.50 2.90 -21.04
N TYR A 573 -3.32 2.51 -20.54
CA TYR A 573 -2.50 3.36 -19.69
C TYR A 573 -1.37 4.10 -20.41
N SER A 574 -1.10 3.80 -21.69
CA SER A 574 0.06 4.34 -22.41
C SER A 574 0.08 5.87 -22.56
N GLN A 575 -1.08 6.51 -22.42
CA GLN A 575 -1.23 7.96 -22.47
C GLN A 575 -1.04 8.66 -21.11
N PHE A 576 -0.98 7.90 -20.02
CA PHE A 576 -0.96 8.44 -18.65
C PHE A 576 0.29 8.06 -17.86
N VAL A 577 0.84 6.88 -18.14
CA VAL A 577 2.01 6.35 -17.45
C VAL A 577 3.21 6.49 -18.38
N PRO A 578 4.29 7.18 -17.96
CA PRO A 578 5.50 7.35 -18.74
C PRO A 578 6.11 6.04 -19.25
#